data_AF-C7JDY9-F1
#
_entry.id   AF-C7JDY9-F1
#
_cell.length_a   1.000
_cell.length_b   1.000
_cell.length_c   1.000
_cell.angle_alpha   90.00
_cell.angle_beta   90.00
_cell.angle_gamma   90.00
#
_symmetry.space_group_name_H-M   'P 1'
#
loop_
_entity.id
_entity.type
_entity.pdbx_description
1 polymer ?
#
loop_
_entity_poly.entity_id
_entity_poly.type
_entity_poly.pdbx_seq_one_letter_code
_entity_poly.pdbx_strand_id
1 'polypeptide(L)'
;MRDPALMWNEPYLETCCRAALHRLCLAGEVGRPTGMKDDPCLTRLAGKGLARQNGQGRFFITDEGTARHASEVLKQEELHTKKP
;
A
#
# COMPACT_ATOMS: atom_id res chain seq x y z
N MET A 1 16.94 8.89 -22.58
CA MET A 1 16.17 9.01 -21.33
C MET A 1 15.30 7.76 -21.25
N ARG A 2 15.33 7.00 -20.14
CA ARG A 2 14.59 5.72 -20.02
C ARG A 2 13.16 6.02 -19.56
N ASP A 3 12.17 5.55 -20.32
CA ASP A 3 10.74 5.63 -19.97
C ASP A 3 10.47 4.99 -18.61
N PRO A 4 9.98 5.73 -17.61
CA PRO A 4 9.64 5.19 -16.29
C PRO A 4 8.50 4.17 -16.35
N ALA A 5 7.73 4.12 -17.44
CA ALA A 5 6.65 3.16 -17.66
C ALA A 5 7.15 1.75 -18.02
N LEU A 6 8.34 1.61 -18.62
CA LEU A 6 8.89 0.30 -19.01
C LEU A 6 9.44 -0.51 -17.82
N MET A 7 9.72 0.14 -16.69
CA MET A 7 10.20 -0.53 -15.47
C MET A 7 9.07 -1.19 -14.65
N TRP A 8 7.81 -1.08 -15.08
CA TRP A 8 6.63 -1.50 -14.32
C TRP A 8 5.82 -2.64 -14.95
N ASN A 9 6.34 -3.29 -15.99
CA ASN A 9 5.74 -4.47 -16.61
C ASN A 9 6.28 -5.77 -16.01
N GLU A 10 6.23 -5.91 -14.69
CA GLU A 10 6.47 -7.21 -14.07
C GLU A 10 5.35 -7.55 -13.09
N PRO A 11 4.93 -8.84 -13.01
CA PRO A 11 3.86 -9.32 -12.13
C PRO A 11 4.12 -9.12 -10.62
N TYR A 12 5.20 -8.44 -10.23
CA TYR A 12 5.58 -8.10 -8.85
C TYR A 12 4.75 -6.99 -8.19
N LEU A 13 3.65 -6.56 -8.84
CA LEU A 13 2.75 -5.55 -8.29
C LEU A 13 2.21 -5.94 -6.91
N GLU A 14 2.05 -7.23 -6.60
CA GLU A 14 1.66 -7.66 -5.25
C GLU A 14 2.71 -7.32 -4.19
N THR A 15 3.99 -7.62 -4.43
CA THR A 15 5.05 -7.37 -3.45
C THR A 15 5.34 -5.88 -3.28
N CYS A 16 5.38 -5.10 -4.37
CA CYS A 16 5.62 -3.67 -4.26
C CYS A 16 4.43 -2.89 -3.69
N CYS A 17 3.18 -3.31 -3.96
CA CYS A 17 2.00 -2.73 -3.34
C CYS A 17 1.89 -3.11 -1.85
N ARG A 18 2.24 -4.34 -1.46
CA ARG A 18 2.35 -4.73 -0.04
C ARG A 18 3.35 -3.85 0.70
N ALA A 19 4.53 -3.63 0.11
CA ALA A 19 5.54 -2.74 0.69
C ALA A 19 5.07 -1.28 0.77
N ALA A 20 4.34 -0.78 -0.25
CA ALA A 20 3.74 0.56 -0.22
C ALA A 20 2.66 0.67 0.86
N LEU A 21 1.79 -0.33 0.99
CA LEU A 21 0.76 -0.41 2.03
C LEU A 21 1.39 -0.43 3.43
N HIS A 22 2.48 -1.18 3.61
CA HIS A 22 3.23 -1.17 4.87
C HIS A 22 3.77 0.22 5.21
N ARG A 23 4.44 0.87 4.25
CA ARG A 23 4.96 2.24 4.44
C ARG A 23 3.86 3.27 4.67
N LEU A 24 2.69 3.08 4.07
CA LEU A 24 1.53 3.92 4.27
C LEU A 24 0.96 3.75 5.68
N CYS A 25 0.87 2.52 6.18
CA CYS A 25 0.49 2.22 7.56
C CYS A 25 1.45 2.89 8.57
N LEU A 26 2.77 2.81 8.33
CA LEU A 26 3.77 3.47 9.18
C LEU A 26 3.70 5.00 9.14
N ALA A 27 3.18 5.59 8.06
CA ALA A 27 3.05 7.05 7.94
C ALA A 27 1.94 7.60 8.86
N GLY A 28 0.99 6.76 9.28
CA GLY A 28 -0.09 7.14 10.20
C GLY A 28 -0.81 8.43 9.78
N GLU A 29 -1.04 9.30 10.76
CA GLU A 29 -1.77 10.57 10.58
C GLU A 29 -1.02 11.63 9.75
N VAL A 30 0.30 11.48 9.56
CA VAL A 30 1.09 12.39 8.71
C VAL A 30 0.79 12.14 7.23
N GLY A 31 0.42 10.91 6.90
CA GLY A 31 0.20 10.46 5.53
C GLY A 31 1.48 10.45 4.70
N ARG A 32 1.41 9.75 3.57
CA ARG A 32 2.53 9.57 2.64
C ARG A 32 2.43 10.60 1.51
N PRO A 33 3.44 11.46 1.26
CA PRO A 33 3.36 12.46 0.19
C PRO A 33 3.37 11.82 -1.20
N THR A 34 2.72 12.49 -2.16
CA THR A 34 2.77 12.15 -3.59
C THR A 34 4.15 12.41 -4.19
N GLY A 35 4.40 11.84 -5.38
CA GLY A 35 5.65 12.02 -6.11
C GLY A 35 6.82 11.20 -5.59
N MET A 36 6.57 10.32 -4.60
CA MET A 36 7.55 9.31 -4.20
C MET A 36 7.59 8.14 -5.18
N LYS A 37 8.65 7.33 -5.10
CA LYS A 37 8.84 6.19 -6.01
C LYS A 37 7.69 5.18 -5.97
N ASP A 38 6.97 5.12 -4.86
CA ASP A 38 5.82 4.26 -4.64
C ASP A 38 4.46 4.92 -4.94
N ASP A 39 4.45 6.14 -5.46
CA ASP A 39 3.22 6.85 -5.86
C ASP A 39 2.32 6.05 -6.83
N PRO A 40 2.84 5.33 -7.85
CA PRO A 40 2.00 4.46 -8.68
C PRO A 40 1.31 3.34 -7.90
N CYS A 41 1.99 2.79 -6.88
CA CYS A 41 1.42 1.78 -6.00
C CYS A 41 0.36 2.38 -5.08
N LEU A 42 0.61 3.56 -4.51
CA LEU A 42 -0.34 4.28 -3.66
C LEU A 42 -1.62 4.65 -4.43
N THR A 43 -1.48 5.12 -5.67
CA THR A 43 -2.60 5.40 -6.56
C THR A 43 -3.42 4.14 -6.85
N ARG A 44 -2.76 3.00 -7.07
CA ARG A 44 -3.46 1.72 -7.29
C ARG A 44 -4.17 1.21 -6.03
N LEU A 45 -3.54 1.37 -4.86
CA LEU A 45 -4.18 1.08 -3.57
C LEU A 45 -5.41 1.97 -3.36
N ALA A 46 -5.33 3.25 -3.75
CA ALA A 46 -6.46 4.17 -3.68
C ALA A 46 -7.60 3.76 -4.62
N GLY A 47 -7.29 3.36 -5.85
CA GLY A 47 -8.28 2.79 -6.78
C GLY A 47 -8.93 1.49 -6.31
N LYS A 48 -8.34 0.82 -5.29
CA LYS A 48 -8.88 -0.39 -4.65
C LYS A 48 -9.58 -0.12 -3.31
N GLY A 49 -9.68 1.13 -2.87
CA GLY A 49 -10.26 1.46 -1.56
C GLY A 49 -9.34 1.24 -0.36
N LEU A 50 -8.09 0.78 -0.58
CA LEU A 50 -7.11 0.48 0.49
C LEU A 50 -6.32 1.70 0.95
N ALA A 51 -6.38 2.78 0.18
CA ALA A 51 -5.79 4.07 0.50
C ALA A 51 -6.73 5.19 0.08
N ARG A 52 -6.54 6.38 0.62
CA ARG A 52 -7.23 7.60 0.17
C ARG A 52 -6.21 8.71 -0.03
N GLN A 53 -6.34 9.45 -1.12
CA GLN A 53 -5.55 10.66 -1.34
C GLN A 53 -6.33 11.87 -0.82
N ASN A 54 -5.70 12.76 -0.08
CA ASN A 54 -6.27 14.07 0.22
C ASN A 54 -5.98 15.05 -0.93
N GLY A 55 -6.78 16.12 -1.03
CA GLY A 55 -6.58 17.19 -2.02
C GLY A 55 -5.27 17.98 -1.89
N GLN A 56 -4.44 17.65 -0.89
CA GLN A 56 -3.12 18.25 -0.66
C GLN A 56 -1.96 17.34 -1.12
N GLY A 57 -2.26 16.26 -1.85
CA GLY A 57 -1.24 15.36 -2.38
C GLY A 57 -0.62 14.44 -1.33
N ARG A 58 -1.41 13.94 -0.38
CA ARG A 58 -0.99 12.92 0.59
C ARG A 58 -1.93 11.74 0.59
N PHE A 59 -1.35 10.54 0.69
CA PHE A 59 -2.07 9.30 0.84
C PHE A 59 -2.20 8.92 2.33
N PHE A 60 -3.34 8.37 2.69
CA PHE A 60 -3.65 7.83 4.01
C PHE A 60 -4.19 6.41 3.84
N ILE A 61 -3.90 5.54 4.80
CA ILE A 61 -4.49 4.20 4.82
C ILE A 61 -5.98 4.31 5.19
N THR A 62 -6.80 3.44 4.62
CA THR A 62 -8.21 3.29 5.01
C THR A 62 -8.37 2.14 6.01
N ASP A 63 -9.56 1.96 6.56
CA ASP A 63 -9.86 0.81 7.41
C ASP A 63 -9.68 -0.51 6.65
N GLU A 64 -10.14 -0.56 5.38
CA GLU A 64 -9.92 -1.72 4.49
C GLU A 64 -8.43 -1.96 4.21
N GLY A 65 -7.66 -0.89 4.01
CA GLY A 65 -6.21 -0.94 3.86
C GLY A 65 -5.52 -1.51 5.09
N THR A 66 -6.00 -1.13 6.27
CA THR A 66 -5.48 -1.59 7.57
C THR A 66 -5.76 -3.08 7.78
N ALA A 67 -6.99 -3.53 7.48
CA ALA A 67 -7.36 -4.95 7.53
C ALA A 67 -6.52 -5.78 6.55
N ARG A 68 -6.36 -5.29 5.31
CA ARG A 68 -5.52 -5.94 4.30
C ARG A 68 -4.05 -6.00 4.73
N HIS A 69 -3.54 -4.95 5.36
CA HIS A 69 -2.18 -4.92 5.89
C HIS A 69 -1.98 -5.96 6.98
N ALA A 70 -2.90 -6.08 7.93
CA ALA A 70 -2.82 -7.08 8.99
C ALA A 70 -2.82 -8.53 8.43
N SER A 71 -3.65 -8.78 7.42
CA SER A 71 -3.75 -10.08 6.73
C SER A 71 -2.51 -10.41 5.90
N GLU A 72 -2.10 -9.53 5.00
CA GLU A 72 -1.15 -9.83 3.93
C GLU A 72 0.30 -9.45 4.26
N VAL A 73 0.48 -8.45 5.12
CA VAL A 73 1.81 -7.90 5.47
C VAL A 73 2.27 -8.45 6.80
N LEU A 74 1.40 -8.46 7.81
CA LEU A 74 1.73 -8.99 9.13
C LEU A 74 1.43 -10.50 9.26
N LYS A 75 0.71 -11.11 8.31
CA LYS A 75 0.25 -12.51 8.36
C LYS A 75 -0.50 -12.86 9.65
N GLN A 76 -1.25 -11.91 10.22
CA GLN A 76 -1.95 -12.15 11.50
C GLN A 76 -3.13 -13.13 11.38
N GLU A 77 -3.59 -13.46 10.17
CA GLU A 77 -4.60 -14.51 9.95
C GLU A 77 -4.07 -15.92 10.27
N GLU A 78 -2.76 -16.15 10.18
CA GLU A 78 -2.16 -17.47 10.51
C GLU A 78 -2.00 -17.69 12.03
N LEU A 79 -2.15 -16.65 12.84
CA LEU A 79 -2.04 -16.73 14.30
C LEU A 79 -3.37 -17.04 15.00
N HIS A 80 -4.51 -17.00 14.29
CA HIS A 80 -5.83 -17.31 14.86
C HIS A 80 -6.31 -18.75 14.58
N THR A 81 -5.61 -19.53 13.76
CA THR A 81 -5.98 -20.93 13.46
C THR A 81 -5.17 -21.97 14.24
N LYS A 82 -4.23 -21.53 15.11
CA LYS A 82 -3.53 -22.43 16.05
C LYS A 82 -4.00 -22.21 17.48
N LYS A 83 -5.13 -22.81 17.84
CA LYS A 83 -5.34 -23.41 19.18
C LYS A 83 -6.55 -24.34 19.15
N PRO A 84 -6.58 -25.48 19.89
CA PRO A 84 -5.60 -26.00 20.85
C PRO A 84 -4.76 -27.20 20.38
#